data_AF-A0A1W4W405-F1
#
_entry.id   AF-A0A1W4W405-F1
#
_cell.length_a   1.000
_cell.length_b   1.000
_cell.length_c   1.000
_cell.angle_alpha   90.00
_cell.angle_beta   90.00
_cell.angle_gamma   90.00
#
_symmetry.space_group_name_H-M   'P 1'
#
loop_
_entity.id
_entity.type
_entity.pdbx_description
1 polymer ?
#
loop_
_entity_poly.entity_id
_entity_poly.type
_entity_poly.pdbx_seq_one_letter_code
_entity_poly.pdbx_strand_id
1 'polypeptide(L)'
;MKGNMFFYFLAISLVISAIMTPEAEARRKILKGRRTVTRTYFRNLLIPAWAVILLVGIGQVIIGAIFFLILKKIILDPPLTGLYAPPPNIEA
;
A
#
# COMPACT_ATOMS: atom_id res chain seq x y z
N MET A 1 9.38 1.26 -23.69
CA MET A 1 8.51 0.05 -23.72
C MET A 1 8.80 -0.96 -22.59
N LYS A 2 9.37 -0.57 -21.44
CA LYS A 2 9.65 -1.48 -20.29
C LYS A 2 8.46 -1.61 -19.31
N GLY A 3 7.58 -0.61 -19.25
CA GLY A 3 6.43 -0.59 -18.32
C GLY A 3 5.47 -1.76 -18.54
N ASN A 4 5.09 -2.06 -19.79
CA ASN A 4 4.17 -3.17 -20.09
C ASN A 4 4.75 -4.52 -19.64
N MET A 5 6.05 -4.75 -19.86
CA MET A 5 6.68 -6.01 -19.50
C MET A 5 6.65 -6.25 -17.98
N PHE A 6 6.82 -5.19 -17.17
CA PHE A 6 6.66 -5.27 -15.72
C PHE A 6 5.22 -5.63 -15.32
N PHE A 7 4.22 -4.98 -15.91
CA PHE A 7 2.81 -5.31 -15.64
C PHE A 7 2.44 -6.74 -16.07
N TYR A 8 3.01 -7.24 -17.16
CA TYR A 8 2.85 -8.63 -17.60
C TYR A 8 3.43 -9.62 -16.60
N PHE A 9 4.67 -9.43 -16.14
CA PHE A 9 5.27 -10.30 -15.13
C PHE A 9 4.53 -10.26 -13.79
N LEU A 10 4.08 -9.07 -13.38
CA LEU A 10 3.28 -8.90 -12.16
C LEU A 10 1.94 -9.62 -12.27
N ALA A 11 1.24 -9.50 -13.41
CA ALA A 11 -0.01 -10.22 -13.66
C ALA A 11 0.19 -11.75 -13.64
N ILE A 12 1.27 -12.24 -14.25
CA ILE A 12 1.60 -13.68 -14.26
C ILE A 12 1.91 -14.18 -12.84
N SER A 13 2.70 -13.45 -12.05
CA SER A 13 3.00 -13.85 -10.67
C SER A 13 1.75 -13.83 -9.78
N LEU A 14 0.83 -12.89 -10.03
CA LEU A 14 -0.48 -12.84 -9.37
C LEU A 14 -1.33 -14.07 -9.66
N VAL A 15 -1.39 -14.47 -10.94
CA VAL A 15 -2.15 -15.65 -11.39
C VAL A 15 -1.58 -16.93 -10.80
N ILE A 16 -0.26 -17.10 -10.81
CA ILE A 16 0.42 -18.25 -10.19
C ILE A 16 0.11 -18.29 -8.69
N SER A 17 0.20 -17.15 -8.00
CA SER A 17 -0.10 -17.06 -6.57
C SER A 17 -1.57 -17.37 -6.25
N ALA A 18 -2.50 -16.98 -7.12
CA ALA A 18 -3.92 -17.31 -6.98
C ALA A 18 -4.19 -18.83 -7.11
N ILE A 19 -3.51 -19.50 -8.03
CA ILE A 19 -3.66 -20.96 -8.25
C ILE A 19 -3.05 -21.76 -7.09
N MET A 20 -1.97 -21.27 -6.47
CA MET A 20 -1.26 -22.00 -5.40
C MET A 20 -1.81 -21.77 -3.98
N THR A 21 -2.75 -20.85 -3.78
CA THR A 21 -3.27 -20.52 -2.44
C THR A 21 -4.57 -21.19 -1.95
N PRO A 22 -5.26 -22.11 -2.67
CA PRO A 22 -6.46 -22.76 -2.12
C PRO A 22 -6.14 -23.66 -0.90
N GLU A 23 -4.91 -24.16 -0.82
CA GLU A 23 -4.43 -25.01 0.28
C GLU A 23 -4.26 -24.25 1.62
N ALA A 24 -3.99 -22.94 1.57
CA ALA A 24 -3.85 -22.11 2.77
C ALA A 24 -5.19 -21.95 3.51
N GLU A 25 -6.29 -21.88 2.77
CA GLU A 25 -7.66 -21.90 3.32
C GLU A 25 -8.04 -23.30 3.82
N ALA A 26 -7.62 -24.37 3.13
CA ALA A 26 -7.85 -25.76 3.52
C ALA A 26 -7.12 -26.15 4.82
N ARG A 27 -5.89 -25.65 5.05
CA ARG A 27 -5.14 -25.90 6.30
C ARG A 27 -5.82 -25.30 7.53
N ARG A 28 -6.45 -24.12 7.38
CA ARG A 28 -7.27 -23.49 8.44
C ARG A 28 -8.58 -24.26 8.71
N LYS A 29 -9.02 -25.08 7.75
CA LYS A 29 -10.22 -25.92 7.79
C LYS A 29 -9.97 -27.27 8.48
N ILE A 30 -8.80 -27.88 8.29
CA ILE A 30 -8.45 -29.20 8.86
C ILE A 30 -8.20 -29.14 10.38
N LEU A 31 -7.67 -28.03 10.90
CA LEU A 31 -7.39 -27.86 12.34
C LEU A 31 -8.62 -27.53 13.21
N LYS A 32 -9.78 -27.22 12.61
CA LYS A 32 -11.04 -27.03 13.32
C LYS A 32 -11.82 -28.34 13.26
N GLY A 33 -11.56 -29.20 14.24
CA GLY A 33 -12.08 -30.56 14.33
C GLY A 33 -13.60 -30.70 14.10
N ARG A 34 -13.98 -31.95 13.82
CA ARG A 34 -15.29 -32.49 13.42
C ARG A 34 -16.44 -32.21 14.41
N ARG A 35 -16.76 -30.95 14.70
CA ARG A 35 -18.06 -30.54 15.24
C ARG A 35 -18.53 -29.26 14.56
N THR A 36 -19.44 -29.49 13.61
CA THR A 36 -20.44 -28.50 13.18
C THR A 36 -19.91 -27.35 12.34
N VAL A 37 -19.45 -27.70 11.13
CA VAL A 37 -19.49 -26.78 9.98
C VAL A 37 -20.96 -26.68 9.55
N THR A 38 -21.76 -25.86 10.25
CA THR A 38 -23.06 -25.44 9.74
C THR A 38 -22.85 -24.51 8.55
N ARG A 39 -23.36 -24.96 7.40
CA ARG A 39 -23.28 -24.34 6.07
C ARG A 39 -24.01 -22.99 6.03
N THR A 40 -23.41 -21.92 6.53
CA THR A 40 -23.87 -20.54 6.24
C THR A 40 -22.84 -19.45 6.51
N TYR A 41 -21.77 -19.74 7.27
CA TYR A 41 -20.81 -18.70 7.70
C TYR A 41 -19.65 -18.40 6.74
N PHE A 42 -19.45 -19.20 5.70
CA PHE A 42 -18.43 -18.92 4.69
C PHE A 42 -19.08 -18.22 3.50
N ARG A 43 -19.33 -16.91 3.62
CA ARG A 43 -19.25 -16.08 2.41
C ARG A 43 -17.78 -16.14 2.00
N ASN A 44 -17.45 -17.04 1.07
CA ASN A 44 -16.13 -17.02 0.46
C ASN A 44 -15.91 -15.61 -0.05
N LEU A 45 -14.89 -14.94 0.50
CA LEU A 45 -14.47 -13.67 -0.03
C LEU A 45 -14.05 -13.96 -1.47
N LEU A 46 -14.66 -13.28 -2.44
CA LEU A 46 -14.36 -13.48 -3.87
C LEU A 46 -12.88 -13.21 -4.21
N ILE A 47 -12.16 -12.61 -3.26
CA ILE A 47 -10.80 -12.12 -3.39
C ILE A 47 -9.92 -12.93 -2.42
N PRO A 48 -8.79 -13.49 -2.88
CA PRO A 48 -7.89 -14.25 -2.02
C PRO A 48 -7.27 -13.37 -0.93
N ALA A 49 -6.95 -13.95 0.23
CA ALA A 49 -6.47 -13.21 1.40
C ALA A 49 -5.21 -12.36 1.15
N TRP A 50 -4.30 -12.82 0.29
CA TRP A 50 -3.07 -12.08 -0.05
C TRP A 50 -3.37 -10.80 -0.85
N ALA A 51 -4.43 -10.78 -1.68
CA ALA A 51 -4.80 -9.61 -2.46
C ALA A 51 -5.39 -8.51 -1.57
N VAL A 52 -6.09 -8.89 -0.49
CA VAL A 52 -6.55 -7.95 0.53
C VAL A 52 -5.36 -7.28 1.22
N ILE A 53 -4.34 -8.04 1.59
CA ILE A 53 -3.13 -7.51 2.23
C ILE A 53 -2.38 -6.55 1.30
N LEU A 54 -2.25 -6.89 0.01
CA LEU A 54 -1.62 -5.99 -0.97
C LEU A 54 -2.40 -4.68 -1.14
N LEU A 55 -3.72 -4.74 -1.25
CA LEU A 55 -4.56 -3.55 -1.41
C LEU A 55 -4.44 -2.63 -0.18
N VAL A 56 -4.45 -3.21 1.02
CA VAL A 56 -4.23 -2.48 2.27
C VAL A 56 -2.84 -1.85 2.31
N GLY A 57 -1.80 -2.60 1.91
CA GLY A 57 -0.41 -2.09 1.86
C GLY A 57 -0.24 -0.92 0.89
N ILE A 58 -0.81 -1.01 -0.31
CA ILE A 58 -0.81 0.09 -1.28
C ILE A 58 -1.54 1.31 -0.70
N GLY A 59 -2.70 1.09 -0.06
CA GLY A 59 -3.45 2.15 0.61
C GLY A 59 -2.63 2.88 1.67
N GLN A 60 -1.88 2.15 2.51
CA GLN A 60 -1.01 2.73 3.52
C GLN A 60 0.11 3.59 2.92
N VAL A 61 0.73 3.14 1.81
CA VAL A 61 1.77 3.92 1.12
C VAL A 61 1.21 5.21 0.56
N ILE A 62 0.02 5.16 -0.06
CA ILE A 62 -0.65 6.35 -0.60
C ILE A 62 -0.96 7.35 0.52
N ILE A 63 -1.52 6.87 1.63
CA ILE A 63 -1.84 7.70 2.80
C ILE A 63 -0.56 8.37 3.34
N GLY A 64 0.54 7.62 3.47
CA GLY A 64 1.83 8.16 3.91
C GLY A 64 2.38 9.24 2.97
N ALA A 65 2.28 9.02 1.66
CA ALA A 65 2.71 10.01 0.66
C ALA A 65 1.88 11.31 0.74
N ILE A 66 0.56 11.21 0.90
CA ILE A 66 -0.32 12.37 1.08
C ILE A 66 0.08 13.14 2.34
N PHE A 67 0.29 12.42 3.45
CA PHE A 67 0.69 13.02 4.72
C PHE A 67 2.01 13.80 4.60
N PHE A 68 2.98 13.24 3.89
CA PHE A 68 4.26 13.91 3.61
C PHE A 68 4.09 15.21 2.81
N LEU A 69 3.25 15.20 1.77
CA LEU A 69 3.01 16.40 0.96
C LEU A 69 2.35 17.53 1.76
N ILE A 70 1.41 17.19 2.64
CA ILE A 70 0.77 18.15 3.55
C ILE A 70 1.84 18.76 4.46
N LEU A 71 2.69 17.93 5.06
CA LEU A 71 3.73 18.39 5.97
C LEU A 71 4.76 19.27 5.26
N LYS A 72 5.16 18.91 4.04
CA LYS A 72 6.05 19.72 3.20
C LYS A 72 5.50 21.12 2.98
N LYS A 73 4.23 21.21 2.55
CA LYS A 73 3.56 22.50 2.29
C LYS A 73 3.44 23.39 3.52
N ILE A 74 3.23 22.81 4.71
CA ILE A 74 2.99 23.58 5.93
C ILE A 74 4.31 23.98 6.61
N ILE A 75 5.28 23.07 6.68
CA ILE A 75 6.48 23.25 7.54
C ILE A 75 7.72 23.60 6.73
N LEU A 76 7.90 23.04 5.54
CA LEU A 76 9.15 23.18 4.77
C LEU A 76 9.13 24.31 3.74
N ASP A 77 7.96 24.72 3.27
CA ASP A 77 7.82 25.82 2.30
C ASP A 77 7.47 27.22 2.90
N PRO A 78 7.70 27.57 4.19
CA PRO A 78 7.52 28.96 4.60
C PRO A 78 8.57 29.83 3.88
N PRO A 79 8.17 30.95 3.25
CA PRO A 79 9.12 31.85 2.61
C PRO A 79 10.08 32.40 3.67
N LEU A 80 11.37 32.36 3.39
CA LEU A 80 12.40 33.06 4.16
C LEU A 80 12.09 34.57 4.07
N THR A 81 11.27 35.09 4.99
CA THR A 81 11.02 36.52 5.13
C THR A 81 12.30 37.20 5.58
N GLY A 82 13.07 37.65 4.61
CA GLY A 82 14.18 38.62 4.65
C GLY A 82 14.64 39.15 6.00
N LEU A 83 15.29 38.33 6.83
CA LEU A 83 15.99 38.79 8.04
C LEU A 83 17.42 39.26 7.77
N TYR A 84 17.92 39.16 6.54
CA TYR A 84 19.21 39.72 6.16
C TYR A 84 18.99 41.04 5.42
N ALA A 85 19.00 42.14 6.18
CA ALA A 85 19.28 43.45 5.62
C ALA A 85 20.78 43.46 5.24
N PRO A 86 21.13 43.65 3.95
CA PRO A 86 22.53 43.88 3.60
C PRO A 86 23.02 45.13 4.34
N PRO A 87 24.25 45.11 4.89
CA PRO A 87 24.78 46.26 5.62
C PRO A 87 24.75 47.49 4.70
N PRO A 88 24.33 48.67 5.19
CA PRO A 88 24.37 49.87 4.40
C PRO A 88 25.82 50.09 3.97
N ASN A 89 26.00 50.05 2.66
CA ASN A 89 27.24 50.35 1.98
C ASN A 89 27.71 51.73 2.45
N ILE A 90 28.89 51.78 3.09
CA ILE A 90 29.60 53.03 3.33
C ILE A 90 29.90 53.59 1.94
N GLU A 91 29.31 54.74 1.65
CA GLU A 91 29.43 55.46 0.38
C GLU A 91 30.90 55.63 -0.02
N ALA A 92 31.16 55.45 -1.32
CA ALA A 92 32.47 55.59 -1.95
C ALA A 92 32.97 57.03 -1.99
#